data_AF-A0A8S3CU10-F1
#
_entry.id   AF-A0A8S3CU10-F1
#
_cell.length_a   1.000
_cell.length_b   1.000
_cell.length_c   1.000
_cell.angle_alpha   90.00
_cell.angle_beta   90.00
_cell.angle_gamma   90.00
#
_symmetry.space_group_name_H-M   'P 1'
#
loop_
_entity.id
_entity.type
_entity.pdbx_description
1 polymer ?
#
loop_
_entity_poly.entity_id
_entity_poly.type
_entity_poly.pdbx_seq_one_letter_code
_entity_poly.pdbx_strand_id
1 'polypeptide(L)'
;MLEGTIVNVPEKNSKKMRSETVQIDTTNILFVASGAYTGLDKIIGRRKKEKYIGFGTTPNEAPSRRRATQLDLNEENNDNDSKIEEENLEHDRYLQECEARDLIEFGMIPEFIGRQLKIENYF
;
A
#
# COMPACT_ATOMS: atom_id res chain seq x y z
N MET A 1 -0.20 16.73 -13.94
CA MET A 1 -1.35 16.60 -14.87
C MET A 1 -2.28 15.51 -14.35
N LEU A 2 -2.99 15.75 -13.23
CA LEU A 2 -3.81 14.69 -12.62
C LEU A 2 -5.28 15.06 -12.46
N GLU A 3 -5.63 16.36 -12.45
CA GLU A 3 -7.00 16.84 -12.27
C GLU A 3 -7.05 18.30 -12.75
N GLY A 4 -8.21 18.76 -13.23
CA GLY A 4 -8.49 20.18 -13.50
C GLY A 4 -7.59 20.84 -14.54
N THR A 5 -7.15 20.09 -15.55
CA THR A 5 -6.26 20.60 -16.61
C THR A 5 -6.89 20.38 -17.98
N ILE A 6 -6.69 21.32 -18.90
CA ILE A 6 -7.03 21.14 -20.31
C ILE A 6 -5.87 20.40 -20.99
N VAL A 7 -6.15 19.19 -21.49
CA VAL A 7 -5.16 18.31 -22.13
C VAL A 7 -5.51 18.13 -23.61
N ASN A 8 -4.49 18.18 -24.47
CA ASN A 8 -4.64 17.94 -25.91
C ASN A 8 -4.42 16.45 -26.21
N VAL A 9 -5.45 15.78 -26.74
CA VAL A 9 -5.38 14.37 -27.13
C VAL A 9 -5.50 14.25 -28.66
N PRO A 10 -4.64 13.48 -29.34
CA PRO A 10 -4.71 13.28 -30.79
C PRO A 10 -5.96 12.47 -31.17
N GLU A 11 -6.73 12.93 -32.16
CA GLU A 11 -8.07 12.38 -32.43
C GLU A 11 -8.07 11.03 -33.18
N LYS A 12 -6.97 10.61 -33.81
CA LYS A 12 -6.85 9.27 -34.42
C LYS A 12 -5.44 8.95 -34.92
N ASN A 13 -5.10 7.66 -34.87
CA ASN A 13 -3.85 7.04 -35.31
C ASN A 13 -3.72 6.93 -36.85
N SER A 14 -4.25 7.88 -37.62
CA SER A 14 -4.13 7.87 -39.08
C SER A 14 -2.99 8.79 -39.52
N LYS A 15 -2.06 8.26 -40.31
CA LYS A 15 -0.94 8.98 -40.94
C LYS A 15 -1.44 10.10 -41.88
N LYS A 16 -1.99 11.18 -41.32
CA LYS A 16 -2.29 12.42 -42.02
C LYS A 16 -1.47 13.54 -41.39
N MET A 17 -0.82 14.30 -42.26
CA MET A 17 0.20 15.33 -41.96
C MET A 17 -0.35 16.57 -41.21
N ARG A 18 -1.58 16.52 -40.70
CA ARG A 18 -2.21 17.60 -39.95
C ARG A 18 -2.86 16.97 -38.71
N SER A 19 -2.15 17.03 -37.59
CA SER A 19 -2.58 16.49 -36.31
C SER A 19 -3.70 17.35 -35.75
N GLU A 20 -4.95 16.97 -36.01
CA GLU A 20 -6.09 17.54 -35.29
C GLU A 20 -6.09 16.96 -33.87
N THR A 21 -5.94 17.86 -32.89
CA THR A 21 -5.91 17.55 -31.46
C THR A 21 -7.18 18.07 -30.82
N VAL A 22 -7.80 17.26 -29.98
CA VAL A 22 -8.98 17.62 -29.20
C VAL A 22 -8.54 18.10 -27.82
N GLN A 23 -9.10 19.23 -27.39
CA GLN A 23 -8.94 19.72 -26.02
C GLN A 23 -9.95 19.02 -25.11
N ILE A 24 -9.44 18.39 -24.07
CA ILE A 24 -10.23 17.69 -23.06
C ILE A 24 -10.00 18.36 -21.71
N ASP A 25 -11.06 18.81 -21.05
CA ASP A 25 -11.02 19.29 -19.68
C ASP A 25 -11.17 18.12 -18.70
N THR A 26 -10.18 17.92 -17.83
CA THR A 26 -10.17 16.83 -16.85
C THR A 26 -10.82 17.19 -15.50
N THR A 27 -11.47 18.36 -15.37
CA THR A 27 -12.11 18.80 -14.11
C THR A 27 -13.14 17.80 -13.55
N ASN A 28 -13.93 17.16 -14.42
CA ASN A 28 -14.96 16.19 -14.02
C ASN A 28 -14.58 14.73 -14.31
N ILE A 29 -13.29 14.46 -14.52
CA ILE A 29 -12.79 13.10 -14.73
C ILE A 29 -12.28 12.58 -13.38
N LEU A 30 -12.89 11.49 -12.89
CA LEU A 30 -12.43 10.80 -11.69
C LEU A 30 -11.18 9.98 -12.01
N PHE A 31 -10.10 10.23 -11.27
CA PHE A 31 -8.88 9.43 -11.32
C PHE A 31 -8.85 8.51 -10.10
N VAL A 32 -8.69 7.20 -10.34
CA VAL A 32 -8.47 6.20 -9.30
C VAL A 32 -7.09 5.61 -9.51
N ALA A 33 -6.19 5.78 -8.54
CA ALA A 33 -4.90 5.13 -8.53
C ALA A 33 -4.99 3.84 -7.69
N SER A 34 -4.69 2.69 -8.29
CA SER A 34 -4.57 1.40 -7.61
C SER A 34 -3.20 0.79 -7.90
N GLY A 35 -2.73 -0.08 -7.01
CA GLY A 35 -1.43 -0.72 -7.14
C GLY A 35 -1.23 -1.84 -6.13
N ALA A 36 -0.25 -2.71 -6.39
CA ALA A 36 0.19 -3.72 -5.43
C ALA A 36 1.30 -3.13 -4.56
N TYR A 37 1.03 -2.95 -3.26
CA TYR A 37 1.97 -2.37 -2.30
C TYR A 37 2.74 -3.46 -1.53
N THR A 38 3.48 -4.30 -2.25
CA THR A 38 4.22 -5.42 -1.65
C THR A 38 5.33 -4.90 -0.73
N GLY A 39 5.36 -5.35 0.52
CA GLY A 39 6.36 -4.91 1.50
C GLY A 39 6.03 -3.61 2.23
N LEU A 40 4.88 -2.98 1.94
CA LEU A 40 4.41 -1.80 2.69
C LEU A 40 4.08 -2.18 4.15
N ASP A 41 3.59 -3.39 4.39
CA ASP A 41 3.40 -4.01 5.71
C ASP A 41 4.66 -3.94 6.59
N LYS A 42 5.85 -4.15 5.99
CA LYS A 42 7.13 -4.11 6.71
C LYS A 42 7.51 -2.69 7.13
N ILE A 43 7.24 -1.72 6.27
CA ILE A 43 7.49 -0.29 6.51
C ILE A 43 6.60 0.17 7.67
N ILE A 44 5.29 -0.13 7.60
CA ILE A 44 4.32 0.19 8.65
C ILE A 44 4.68 -0.54 9.95
N GLY A 45 5.04 -1.82 9.87
CA GLY A 45 5.43 -2.63 11.02
C GLY A 45 6.67 -2.07 11.74
N ARG A 46 7.70 -1.64 11.01
CA ARG A 46 8.88 -0.99 11.60
C ARG A 46 8.50 0.30 12.31
N ARG A 47 7.70 1.16 11.66
CA ARG A 47 7.20 2.41 12.25
C ARG A 47 6.44 2.19 13.55
N LYS A 48 5.60 1.15 13.63
CA LYS A 48 4.87 0.82 14.86
C LYS A 48 5.78 0.31 15.97
N LYS A 49 6.82 -0.47 15.61
CA LYS A 49 7.81 -1.01 16.57
C LYS A 49 8.78 0.05 17.08
N GLU A 50 9.17 1.02 16.24
CA GLU A 50 10.08 2.11 16.63
C GLU A 50 9.52 3.04 17.72
N LYS A 51 8.20 3.17 17.84
CA LYS A 51 7.55 3.93 18.92
C LYS A 51 7.86 3.40 20.33
N TYR A 52 8.41 2.19 20.47
CA TYR A 52 8.64 1.51 21.76
C TYR A 52 10.09 1.58 22.27
N ILE A 53 11.00 2.29 21.60
CA ILE A 53 12.37 2.54 22.13
C ILE A 53 12.31 3.73 23.11
N GLY A 54 11.90 3.45 24.34
CA GLY A 54 11.95 4.37 25.47
C GLY A 54 12.15 3.57 26.76
N PHE A 55 12.99 4.05 27.67
CA PHE A 55 13.25 3.40 28.95
C PHE A 55 11.95 3.29 29.76
N GLY A 56 11.27 2.13 29.72
CA GLY A 56 10.05 1.86 30.49
C GLY A 56 9.01 0.95 29.83
N THR A 57 9.11 0.64 28.53
CA THR A 57 8.13 -0.21 27.84
C THR A 57 8.51 -1.69 27.84
N THR A 58 7.58 -2.55 28.30
CA THR A 58 7.72 -4.01 28.24
C THR A 58 7.85 -4.45 26.78
N PRO A 59 8.92 -5.17 26.40
CA PRO A 59 9.00 -5.74 25.06
C PRO A 59 7.84 -6.72 24.90
N ASN A 60 7.00 -6.52 23.88
CA ASN A 60 6.05 -7.55 23.50
C ASN A 60 6.87 -8.74 23.00
N GLU A 61 6.79 -9.85 23.73
CA GLU A 61 7.62 -11.03 23.53
C GLU A 61 7.44 -11.56 22.11
N ALA A 62 8.46 -11.38 21.26
CA ALA A 62 8.56 -12.22 20.08
C ALA A 62 8.87 -13.65 20.57
N PRO A 63 8.14 -14.67 20.12
CA PRO A 63 8.40 -16.04 20.56
C PRO A 63 9.82 -16.42 20.18
N SER A 64 10.62 -16.70 21.20
CA SER A 64 11.99 -17.19 21.08
C SER A 64 11.98 -18.54 20.37
N ARG A 65 12.23 -18.51 19.06
CA ARG A 65 12.30 -19.66 18.13
C ARG A 65 13.45 -20.64 18.39
N ARG A 66 13.89 -20.85 19.64
CA ARG A 66 15.08 -21.67 19.93
C ARG A 66 14.86 -22.95 20.73
N ARG A 67 13.63 -23.32 21.15
CA ARG A 67 13.45 -24.53 21.99
C ARG A 67 12.15 -25.33 21.79
N ALA A 68 11.89 -25.82 20.59
CA ALA A 68 10.98 -26.97 20.43
C ALA A 68 11.46 -27.85 19.28
N THR A 69 12.47 -28.66 19.58
CA THR A 69 12.85 -29.82 18.78
C THR A 69 11.77 -30.90 18.93
N GLN A 70 11.25 -31.40 17.80
CA GLN A 70 10.85 -32.80 17.60
C GLN A 70 9.43 -33.27 18.00
N LEU A 71 8.34 -32.54 17.70
CA LEU A 71 6.98 -33.11 17.84
C LEU A 71 5.93 -32.86 16.72
N ASP A 72 6.13 -31.99 15.72
CA ASP A 72 5.07 -31.73 14.71
C ASP A 72 5.41 -32.23 13.29
N LEU A 73 5.52 -33.55 13.11
CA LEU A 73 5.82 -34.15 11.80
C LEU A 73 4.62 -34.75 11.06
N ASN A 74 3.36 -34.56 11.48
CA ASN A 74 2.22 -35.13 10.73
C ASN A 74 0.95 -34.28 10.84
N GLU A 75 0.78 -33.30 9.95
CA GLU A 75 -0.52 -32.82 9.41
C GLU A 75 -0.32 -31.92 8.18
N GLU A 76 0.62 -32.27 7.30
CA GLU A 76 0.80 -31.58 6.03
C GLU A 76 -0.32 -31.98 5.07
N ASN A 77 -1.39 -31.19 4.98
CA ASN A 77 -2.16 -30.88 3.75
C ASN A 77 -3.42 -30.02 4.02
N ASN A 78 -3.89 -29.85 5.27
CA ASN A 78 -5.00 -28.95 5.63
C ASN A 78 -4.57 -27.66 6.38
N ASP A 79 -3.32 -27.56 6.82
CA ASP A 79 -2.79 -26.44 7.62
C ASP A 79 -2.19 -25.29 6.79
N ASN A 80 -2.04 -25.46 5.48
CA ASN A 80 -1.46 -24.42 4.64
C ASN A 80 -2.45 -23.28 4.41
N ASP A 81 -3.74 -23.58 4.28
CA ASP A 81 -4.78 -22.57 4.06
C ASP A 81 -4.96 -21.68 5.30
N SER A 82 -5.00 -22.27 6.50
CA SER A 82 -5.17 -21.53 7.75
C SER A 82 -4.00 -20.59 8.06
N LYS A 83 -2.76 -21.00 7.78
CA LYS A 83 -1.58 -20.13 7.93
C LYS A 83 -1.57 -18.98 6.93
N ILE A 84 -1.97 -19.23 5.68
CA ILE A 84 -2.04 -18.19 4.65
C ILE A 84 -3.12 -17.15 5.01
N GLU A 85 -4.27 -17.59 5.51
CA GLU A 85 -5.33 -16.70 5.97
C GLU A 85 -4.89 -15.82 7.15
N GLU A 86 -4.21 -16.39 8.16
CA GLU A 86 -3.66 -15.62 9.28
C GLU A 86 -2.62 -14.59 8.83
N GLU A 87 -1.70 -14.98 7.93
CA GLU A 87 -0.72 -14.05 7.36
C GLU A 87 -1.42 -12.92 6.62
N ASN A 88 -2.39 -13.20 5.75
CA ASN A 88 -3.12 -12.18 5.01
C ASN A 88 -3.89 -11.23 5.94
N LEU A 89 -4.52 -11.75 7.00
CA LEU A 89 -5.22 -10.93 7.99
C LEU A 89 -4.27 -9.98 8.73
N GLU A 90 -3.06 -10.45 9.03
CA GLU A 90 -2.02 -9.61 9.62
C GLU A 90 -1.54 -8.52 8.66
N HIS A 91 -1.33 -8.83 7.37
CA HIS A 91 -0.97 -7.83 6.37
C HIS A 91 -2.07 -6.76 6.23
N ASP A 92 -3.33 -7.17 6.15
CA ASP A 92 -4.48 -6.27 6.07
C ASP A 92 -4.56 -5.33 7.27
N ARG A 93 -4.29 -5.84 8.48
CA ARG A 93 -4.23 -5.01 9.70
C ARG A 93 -3.17 -3.92 9.61
N TYR A 94 -2.00 -4.20 9.02
CA TYR A 94 -1.00 -3.15 8.81
C TYR A 94 -1.47 -2.14 7.78
N LEU A 95 -2.09 -2.58 6.67
CA LEU A 95 -2.58 -1.69 5.62
C LEU A 95 -3.68 -0.74 6.11
N GLN A 96 -4.54 -1.18 7.04
CA GLN A 96 -5.57 -0.33 7.68
C GLN A 96 -4.98 0.86 8.44
N GLU A 97 -3.75 0.73 8.94
CA GLU A 97 -3.08 1.79 9.71
C GLU A 97 -2.06 2.57 8.89
N CYS A 98 -2.05 2.39 7.57
CA CYS A 98 -1.15 3.08 6.67
C CYS A 98 -1.30 4.60 6.76
N GLU A 99 -0.18 5.30 6.92
CA GLU A 99 -0.13 6.76 6.91
C GLU A 99 0.56 7.27 5.64
N ALA A 100 0.33 8.55 5.31
CA ALA A 100 0.98 9.19 4.15
C ALA A 100 2.51 9.03 4.17
N ARG A 101 3.14 9.08 5.35
CA ARG A 101 4.59 8.91 5.50
C ARG A 101 5.10 7.51 5.13
N ASP A 102 4.28 6.48 5.33
CA ASP A 102 4.61 5.10 4.94
C ASP A 102 4.68 4.99 3.41
N LEU A 103 3.75 5.66 2.71
CA LEU A 103 3.74 5.72 1.25
C LEU A 103 4.93 6.54 0.71
N ILE A 104 5.32 7.63 1.38
CA ILE A 104 6.51 8.41 1.00
C ILE A 104 7.76 7.54 1.13
N GLU A 105 7.91 6.82 2.26
CA GLU A 105 9.04 5.93 2.48
C GLU A 105 9.06 4.74 1.49
N PHE A 106 7.89 4.27 1.08
CA PHE A 106 7.76 3.29 0.00
C PHE A 106 8.22 3.84 -1.38
N GLY A 107 8.39 5.15 -1.52
CA GLY A 107 8.90 5.81 -2.73
C GLY A 107 7.84 6.58 -3.51
N MET A 108 6.63 6.76 -2.96
CA MET A 108 5.62 7.61 -3.57
C MET A 108 5.96 9.08 -3.39
N ILE A 109 5.66 9.87 -4.42
CA ILE A 109 5.92 11.31 -4.43
C ILE A 109 4.95 12.02 -3.46
N PRO A 110 5.43 12.83 -2.49
CA PRO A 110 4.59 13.50 -1.50
C PRO A 110 3.46 14.35 -2.11
N GLU A 111 3.72 15.03 -3.22
CA GLU A 111 2.75 15.84 -3.96
C GLU A 111 1.63 15.00 -4.60
N PHE A 112 1.92 13.74 -4.93
CA PHE A 112 0.94 12.79 -5.46
C PHE A 112 0.05 12.23 -4.35
N ILE A 113 0.66 11.90 -3.21
CA ILE A 113 -0.04 11.43 -2.01
C ILE A 113 -0.96 12.53 -1.48
N GLY A 114 -0.49 13.77 -1.29
CA GLY A 114 -1.30 14.86 -0.74
C GLY A 114 -2.51 15.25 -1.61
N ARG A 115 -2.52 14.89 -2.91
CA ARG A 115 -3.66 15.14 -3.81
C ARG A 115 -4.65 13.98 -3.88
N GLN A 116 -4.23 12.76 -3.60
CA GLN A 116 -5.06 11.55 -3.71
C GLN A 116 -5.52 11.02 -2.35
N LEU A 117 -4.72 11.23 -1.30
CA LEU A 117 -4.96 10.70 0.02
C LEU A 117 -5.88 11.64 0.82
N LYS A 118 -7.18 11.60 0.52
CA LYS A 118 -8.20 11.90 1.52
C LYS A 118 -8.37 10.67 2.41
N ILE A 119 -7.40 10.39 3.30
CA ILE A 119 -7.70 9.54 4.46
C ILE A 119 -8.41 10.43 5.46
N GLU A 120 -9.64 10.81 5.13
CA GLU A 120 -10.56 11.24 6.17
C GLU A 120 -10.87 9.97 6.96
N ASN A 121 -10.39 9.93 8.21
CA ASN A 121 -10.85 9.01 9.23
C ASN A 121 -12.37 9.17 9.36
N TYR A 122 -13.13 8.42 8.56
CA TYR A 122 -14.55 8.20 8.78
C TYR A 122 -14.68 6.88 9.52
N PHE A 123 -14.79 7.01 10.85
CA PHE A 123 -15.24 6.05 11.86
C PHE A 123 -14.68 4.62 11.84
#